data_AF-A0A7W4E825-F1
#
_entry.id   AF-A0A7W4E825-F1
#
_cell.length_a   1.000
_cell.length_b   1.000
_cell.length_c   1.000
_cell.angle_alpha   90.00
_cell.angle_beta   90.00
_cell.angle_gamma   90.00
#
_symmetry.space_group_name_H-M   'P 1'
#
loop_
_entity.id
_entity.type
_entity.pdbx_description
1 polymer ?
#
loop_
_entity_poly.entity_id
_entity_poly.type
_entity_poly.pdbx_seq_one_letter_code
_entity_poly.pdbx_strand_id
1 'polypeptide(L)'
;MKFAKFDNENPAQRVIVPNGSITSYLRRIWRVGSKDREENNLHHATDACIIAAIDQNVIQKISRLNKYFELFKYSAEDEVIDKITGEISSRADFEQTFEDIEPWKDFGKEVRKRTAHYESPMELRNELIGLENYDEDFRNKTMPIFVSRMPKRSGKGNINKETIRSPKIVEGYVDSKEKPVIARKQRIRLTSIDLKTLYDSPVRETDPALYEILKARLNEFGDKPEKAFGDPSNPVYKPTKNGSQGNIVRSIKVYDTLNSKSGFLINKGKAFVNNGDTIRLDVFKRKNYKGEFEYYFSPIYVHLLNAKKVEILPTPNGRSATEKADFNKNRDENGKIFATEENGFVKQFSLYPNDYVRIYAKNKIIEGYYVGYDINGGKISLIGHDKADKKNIDRVSGGTITSIEHYDISVLGDNYRWI
;
A
#
# COMPACT_ATOMS: atom_id res chain seq x y z
N MET A 1 23.29 -2.78 23.97
CA MET A 1 22.19 -2.46 24.90
C MET A 1 22.50 -3.12 26.24
N LYS A 2 22.64 -2.35 27.33
CA LYS A 2 22.62 -2.91 28.68
C LYS A 2 21.16 -2.90 29.13
N PHE A 3 20.54 -4.06 29.26
CA PHE A 3 19.21 -4.15 29.87
C PHE A 3 19.30 -3.74 31.33
N ALA A 4 18.23 -3.12 31.86
CA ALA A 4 18.15 -2.76 33.26
C ALA A 4 18.34 -4.03 34.12
N LYS A 5 19.24 -3.98 35.10
CA LYS A 5 19.32 -5.00 36.15
C LYS A 5 18.15 -4.76 37.09
N PHE A 6 17.33 -5.79 37.30
CA PHE A 6 16.25 -5.73 38.27
C PHE A 6 16.78 -6.16 39.64
N ASP A 7 16.78 -5.25 40.61
CA ASP A 7 17.26 -5.47 42.00
C ASP A 7 16.27 -6.28 42.87
N ASN A 8 15.41 -7.10 42.26
CA ASN A 8 14.36 -7.81 42.98
C ASN A 8 14.28 -9.27 42.52
N GLU A 9 14.89 -10.18 43.30
CA GLU A 9 14.89 -11.64 43.16
C GLU A 9 13.53 -12.30 43.47
N ASN A 10 12.43 -11.54 43.48
CA ASN A 10 11.10 -12.11 43.71
C ASN A 10 10.67 -12.97 42.48
N PRO A 11 10.48 -14.29 42.63
CA PRO A 11 10.24 -15.25 41.53
C PRO A 11 8.83 -15.17 40.92
N ALA A 12 8.01 -14.20 41.33
CA ALA A 12 6.68 -13.98 40.76
C ALA A 12 6.74 -13.78 39.24
N GLN A 13 5.84 -14.46 38.51
CA GLN A 13 5.74 -14.34 37.06
C GLN A 13 5.35 -12.91 36.66
N ARG A 14 6.23 -12.21 35.94
CA ARG A 14 6.02 -10.81 35.49
C ARG A 14 5.65 -10.68 34.01
N VAL A 15 5.73 -11.77 33.26
CA VAL A 15 5.39 -11.82 31.84
C VAL A 15 4.32 -12.89 31.65
N ILE A 16 3.16 -12.44 31.17
CA ILE A 16 2.03 -13.30 30.83
C ILE A 16 1.95 -13.36 29.30
N VAL A 17 1.72 -14.55 28.76
CA VAL A 17 1.60 -14.77 27.31
C VAL A 17 0.21 -15.34 27.03
N PRO A 18 -0.84 -14.49 27.04
CA PRO A 18 -2.19 -14.95 26.73
C PRO A 18 -2.27 -15.41 25.27
N ASN A 19 -2.92 -16.55 25.04
CA ASN A 19 -3.13 -17.03 23.67
C ASN A 19 -4.29 -16.27 22.98
N GLY A 20 -4.37 -16.37 21.65
CA GLY A 20 -5.40 -15.68 20.86
C GLY A 20 -6.84 -16.10 21.22
N SER A 21 -7.05 -17.33 21.67
CA SER A 21 -8.37 -17.83 22.08
C SER A 21 -8.88 -17.10 23.33
N ILE A 22 -8.01 -16.91 24.34
CA ILE A 22 -8.34 -16.16 25.56
C ILE A 22 -8.70 -14.71 25.21
N THR A 23 -7.90 -14.03 24.39
CA THR A 23 -8.20 -12.65 23.99
C THR A 23 -9.53 -12.52 23.23
N SER A 24 -9.84 -13.46 22.34
CA SER A 24 -11.10 -13.46 21.59
C SER A 24 -12.31 -13.72 22.48
N TYR A 25 -12.14 -14.61 23.47
CA TYR A 25 -13.17 -14.89 24.46
C TYR A 25 -13.44 -13.67 25.35
N LEU A 26 -12.38 -13.04 25.88
CA LEU A 26 -12.48 -11.82 26.68
C LEU A 26 -13.11 -10.66 25.93
N ARG A 27 -12.79 -10.51 24.64
CA ARG A 27 -13.41 -9.49 23.78
C ARG A 27 -14.94 -9.62 23.74
N ARG A 28 -15.47 -10.84 23.78
CA ARG A 28 -16.91 -11.13 23.88
C ARG A 28 -17.45 -10.86 25.28
N ILE A 29 -16.77 -11.36 26.31
CA ILE A 29 -17.21 -11.22 27.72
C ILE A 29 -17.29 -9.74 28.12
N TRP A 30 -16.24 -8.97 27.82
CA TRP A 30 -16.15 -7.54 28.07
C TRP A 30 -16.85 -6.70 27.00
N ARG A 31 -17.65 -7.32 26.12
CA ARG A 31 -18.51 -6.64 25.14
C ARG A 31 -17.77 -5.66 24.22
N VAL A 32 -16.46 -5.80 24.02
CA VAL A 32 -15.62 -4.86 23.26
C VAL A 32 -15.94 -4.86 21.75
N GLY A 33 -16.63 -5.89 21.25
CA GLY A 33 -17.10 -5.97 19.86
C GLY A 33 -16.24 -6.88 18.99
N SER A 34 -16.64 -7.09 17.73
CA SER A 34 -15.93 -7.96 16.79
C SER A 34 -14.65 -7.31 16.23
N LYS A 35 -13.83 -8.12 15.54
CA LYS A 35 -12.65 -7.64 14.81
C LYS A 35 -13.07 -7.38 13.37
N ASP A 36 -13.18 -6.11 12.98
CA ASP A 36 -13.21 -5.76 11.56
C ASP A 36 -11.78 -5.48 11.10
N ARG A 37 -11.24 -6.37 10.27
CA ARG A 37 -9.87 -6.26 9.73
C ARG A 37 -9.82 -5.51 8.40
N GLU A 38 -10.97 -5.32 7.76
CA GLU A 38 -11.06 -4.67 6.46
C GLU A 38 -11.27 -3.17 6.61
N GLU A 39 -11.92 -2.74 7.70
CA GLU A 39 -12.24 -1.34 7.95
C GLU A 39 -11.01 -0.49 8.32
N ASN A 40 -10.28 -0.85 9.39
CA ASN A 40 -9.14 -0.09 9.89
C ASN A 40 -8.17 -0.92 10.76
N ASN A 41 -7.01 -0.33 11.07
CA ASN A 41 -5.96 -0.93 11.88
C ASN A 41 -6.11 -0.68 13.40
N LEU A 42 -7.17 0.02 13.85
CA LEU A 42 -7.35 0.39 15.26
C LEU A 42 -7.68 -0.81 16.15
N HIS A 43 -8.20 -1.91 15.56
CA HIS A 43 -8.47 -3.15 16.28
C HIS A 43 -7.23 -3.75 16.97
N HIS A 44 -6.02 -3.42 16.53
CA HIS A 44 -4.78 -3.79 17.20
C HIS A 44 -4.61 -3.10 18.56
N ALA A 45 -5.02 -1.83 18.67
CA ALA A 45 -5.02 -1.11 19.95
C ALA A 45 -6.06 -1.71 20.91
N THR A 46 -7.23 -2.09 20.39
CA THR A 46 -8.26 -2.81 21.16
C THR A 46 -7.72 -4.11 21.76
N ASP A 47 -7.03 -4.92 20.94
CA ASP A 47 -6.43 -6.17 21.41
C ASP A 47 -5.32 -5.90 22.44
N ALA A 48 -4.54 -4.83 22.30
CA ALA A 48 -3.52 -4.43 23.26
C ALA A 48 -4.12 -4.05 24.62
N CYS A 49 -5.23 -3.30 24.65
CA CYS A 49 -5.96 -2.99 25.90
C CYS A 49 -6.46 -4.26 26.59
N ILE A 50 -7.01 -5.21 25.83
CA ILE A 50 -7.47 -6.50 26.36
C ILE A 50 -6.30 -7.26 26.97
N ILE A 51 -5.17 -7.37 26.26
CA ILE A 51 -3.97 -8.07 26.73
C ILE A 51 -3.42 -7.42 28.00
N ALA A 52 -3.36 -6.09 28.05
CA ALA A 52 -2.85 -5.34 29.21
C ALA A 52 -3.73 -5.50 30.45
N ALA A 53 -5.04 -5.72 30.28
CA ALA A 53 -5.97 -5.93 31.38
C ALA A 53 -6.02 -7.40 31.86
N ILE A 54 -5.28 -8.32 31.23
CA ILE A 54 -5.20 -9.71 31.70
C ILE A 54 -4.18 -9.80 32.82
N ASP A 55 -4.65 -10.17 34.00
CA ASP A 55 -3.84 -10.61 35.12
C ASP A 55 -4.26 -12.03 35.57
N GLN A 56 -3.61 -12.54 36.62
CA GLN A 56 -3.91 -13.85 37.16
C GLN A 56 -5.34 -13.94 37.72
N ASN A 57 -5.88 -12.84 38.26
CA ASN A 57 -7.23 -12.78 38.81
C ASN A 57 -8.28 -12.90 37.70
N VAL A 58 -8.12 -12.17 36.59
CA VAL A 58 -8.95 -12.29 35.40
C VAL A 58 -8.94 -13.71 34.86
N ILE A 59 -7.77 -14.35 34.77
CA ILE A 59 -7.67 -15.76 34.33
C ILE A 59 -8.48 -16.68 35.25
N GLN A 60 -8.38 -16.49 36.57
CA GLN A 60 -9.15 -17.26 37.55
C GLN A 60 -10.66 -17.01 37.42
N LYS A 61 -11.10 -15.75 37.28
CA LYS A 61 -12.51 -15.38 37.04
C LYS A 61 -13.07 -16.06 35.80
N ILE A 62 -12.31 -16.10 34.70
CA ILE A 62 -12.71 -16.79 33.46
C ILE A 62 -12.81 -18.30 33.67
N SER A 63 -11.87 -18.91 34.39
CA SER A 63 -11.92 -20.35 34.70
C SER A 63 -13.16 -20.68 35.52
N ARG A 64 -13.50 -19.84 36.50
CA ARG A 64 -14.73 -19.96 37.31
C ARG A 64 -15.98 -19.81 36.45
N LEU A 65 -15.99 -18.84 35.53
CA LEU A 65 -17.09 -18.65 34.58
C LEU A 65 -17.31 -19.89 33.70
N ASN A 66 -16.25 -20.52 33.20
CA ASN A 66 -16.38 -21.73 32.39
C ASN A 66 -16.88 -22.91 33.24
N LYS A 67 -16.37 -23.08 34.47
CA LYS A 67 -16.87 -24.07 35.44
C LYS A 67 -18.37 -23.86 35.70
N TYR A 68 -18.82 -22.62 35.82
CA TYR A 68 -20.25 -22.31 35.94
C TYR A 68 -21.05 -22.79 34.72
N PHE A 69 -20.60 -22.47 33.51
CA PHE A 69 -21.33 -22.88 32.31
C PHE A 69 -21.36 -24.40 32.12
N GLU A 70 -20.36 -25.12 32.61
CA GLU A 70 -20.33 -26.58 32.57
C GLU A 70 -21.29 -27.20 33.59
N LEU A 71 -21.34 -26.65 34.81
CA LEU A 71 -22.12 -27.22 35.91
C LEU A 71 -23.59 -26.79 35.90
N PHE A 72 -23.89 -25.53 35.55
CA PHE A 72 -25.19 -24.92 35.82
C PHE A 72 -25.98 -24.50 34.58
N LYS A 73 -25.33 -24.32 33.42
CA LYS A 73 -26.00 -23.75 32.23
C LYS A 73 -27.24 -24.52 31.77
N TYR A 74 -27.25 -25.83 31.99
CA TYR A 74 -28.36 -26.72 31.64
C TYR A 74 -28.90 -27.51 32.85
N SER A 75 -28.47 -27.13 34.06
CA SER A 75 -28.94 -27.75 35.30
C SER A 75 -30.01 -26.88 35.95
N ALA A 76 -31.01 -27.52 36.58
CA ALA A 76 -31.98 -26.85 37.44
C ALA A 76 -31.53 -26.79 38.90
N GLU A 77 -30.39 -27.41 39.23
CA GLU A 77 -29.84 -27.45 40.59
C GLU A 77 -29.08 -26.14 40.89
N ASP A 78 -29.14 -25.71 42.14
CA ASP A 78 -28.47 -24.49 42.63
C ASP A 78 -27.11 -24.78 43.29
N GLU A 79 -26.83 -26.05 43.60
CA GLU A 79 -25.56 -26.50 44.18
C GLU A 79 -25.09 -27.79 43.49
N VAL A 80 -23.80 -27.87 43.19
CA VAL A 80 -23.16 -29.08 42.69
C VAL A 80 -21.97 -29.43 43.57
N ILE A 81 -21.91 -30.68 44.02
CA ILE A 81 -20.82 -31.22 44.83
C ILE A 81 -19.85 -31.96 43.92
N ASP A 82 -18.59 -31.56 43.92
CA ASP A 82 -17.52 -32.32 43.27
C ASP A 82 -17.31 -33.65 44.02
N LYS A 83 -17.58 -34.78 43.34
CA LYS A 83 -17.56 -36.12 43.94
C LYS A 83 -16.16 -36.58 44.37
N ILE A 84 -15.11 -35.94 43.87
CA ILE A 84 -13.72 -36.30 44.15
C ILE A 84 -13.14 -35.39 45.24
N THR A 85 -13.40 -34.08 45.14
CA THR A 85 -12.81 -33.10 46.07
C THR A 85 -13.72 -32.74 47.24
N GLY A 86 -15.03 -33.00 47.13
CA GLY A 86 -16.04 -32.59 48.10
C GLY A 86 -16.37 -31.09 48.07
N GLU A 87 -15.81 -30.33 47.13
CA GLU A 87 -16.05 -28.88 47.00
C GLU A 87 -17.51 -28.63 46.55
N ILE A 88 -18.22 -27.79 47.31
CA ILE A 88 -19.59 -27.36 46.98
C ILE A 88 -19.49 -26.08 46.14
N SER A 89 -20.07 -26.12 44.95
CA SER A 89 -20.19 -24.99 44.03
C SER A 89 -21.63 -24.51 44.05
N SER A 90 -21.90 -23.26 44.43
CA SER A 90 -23.24 -22.64 44.45
C SER A 90 -23.45 -21.71 43.26
N ARG A 91 -24.65 -21.72 42.68
CA ARG A 91 -25.06 -20.84 41.57
C ARG A 91 -24.91 -19.36 41.94
N ALA A 92 -25.35 -18.96 43.13
CA ALA A 92 -25.30 -17.56 43.59
C ALA A 92 -23.85 -17.04 43.69
N ASP A 93 -22.91 -17.88 44.12
CA ASP A 93 -21.48 -17.52 44.22
C ASP A 93 -20.86 -17.24 42.84
N PHE A 94 -21.36 -17.89 41.79
CA PHE A 94 -20.93 -17.62 40.42
C PHE A 94 -21.61 -16.39 39.85
N GLU A 95 -22.92 -16.18 40.09
CA GLU A 95 -23.68 -15.01 39.62
C GLU A 95 -23.04 -13.69 40.04
N GLN A 96 -22.52 -13.59 41.27
CA GLN A 96 -21.75 -12.43 41.73
C GLN A 96 -20.45 -12.20 40.91
N THR A 97 -19.81 -13.28 40.43
CA THR A 97 -18.60 -13.19 39.59
C THR A 97 -18.91 -12.62 38.19
N PHE A 98 -20.16 -12.68 37.71
CA PHE A 98 -20.55 -12.12 36.42
C PHE A 98 -20.63 -10.60 36.43
N GLU A 99 -21.05 -9.99 37.55
CA GLU A 99 -21.14 -8.53 37.67
C GLU A 99 -19.75 -7.89 37.67
N ASP A 100 -18.77 -8.55 38.30
CA ASP A 100 -17.38 -8.08 38.44
C ASP A 100 -16.40 -8.68 37.43
N ILE A 101 -16.89 -9.15 36.27
CA ILE A 101 -16.03 -9.81 35.29
C ILE A 101 -15.17 -8.84 34.47
N GLU A 102 -15.62 -7.58 34.34
CA GLU A 102 -14.83 -6.54 33.72
C GLU A 102 -13.68 -6.12 34.66
N PRO A 103 -12.52 -5.71 34.12
CA PRO A 103 -11.40 -5.22 34.93
C PRO A 103 -11.78 -4.03 35.82
N TRP A 104 -12.65 -3.16 35.31
CA TRP A 104 -13.33 -2.10 36.03
C TRP A 104 -14.66 -1.82 35.35
N LYS A 105 -15.55 -1.09 36.03
CA LYS A 105 -16.86 -0.72 35.50
C LYS A 105 -16.72 0.06 34.19
N ASP A 106 -17.52 -0.33 33.20
CA ASP A 106 -17.53 0.26 31.85
C ASP A 106 -16.22 0.04 31.05
N PHE A 107 -15.34 -0.90 31.43
CA PHE A 107 -14.08 -1.21 30.72
C PHE A 107 -14.33 -1.42 29.22
N GLY A 108 -15.30 -2.28 28.89
CA GLY A 108 -15.60 -2.61 27.51
C GLY A 108 -16.02 -1.38 26.69
N LYS A 109 -16.82 -0.52 27.30
CA LYS A 109 -17.36 0.71 26.71
C LYS A 109 -16.26 1.75 26.54
N GLU A 110 -15.40 1.92 27.54
CA GLU A 110 -14.23 2.78 27.46
C GLU A 110 -13.32 2.36 26.30
N VAL A 111 -12.96 1.08 26.22
CA VAL A 111 -12.09 0.57 25.15
C VAL A 111 -12.72 0.83 23.78
N ARG A 112 -14.02 0.52 23.58
CA ARG A 112 -14.72 0.80 22.32
C ARG A 112 -14.63 2.26 21.92
N LYS A 113 -14.86 3.17 22.86
CA LYS A 113 -14.75 4.62 22.61
C LYS A 113 -13.31 5.03 22.32
N ARG A 114 -12.34 4.62 23.13
CA ARG A 114 -10.92 5.01 22.97
C ARG A 114 -10.28 4.48 21.68
N THR A 115 -10.74 3.34 21.16
CA THR A 115 -10.20 2.71 19.95
C THR A 115 -11.03 2.91 18.70
N ALA A 116 -12.08 3.74 18.76
CA ALA A 116 -12.83 4.14 17.58
C ALA A 116 -12.06 5.16 16.73
N HIS A 117 -12.46 5.30 15.46
CA HIS A 117 -11.92 6.31 14.57
C HIS A 117 -12.55 7.68 14.88
N TYR A 118 -11.71 8.71 14.94
CA TYR A 118 -12.13 10.09 15.13
C TYR A 118 -11.30 11.00 14.24
N GLU A 119 -11.95 12.00 13.64
CA GLU A 119 -11.29 13.00 12.80
C GLU A 119 -10.71 14.14 13.64
N SER A 120 -11.22 14.34 14.86
CA SER A 120 -10.73 15.38 15.76
C SER A 120 -10.71 14.96 17.23
N PRO A 121 -9.85 15.59 18.06
CA PRO A 121 -9.88 15.37 19.51
C PRO A 121 -11.22 15.73 20.15
N MET A 122 -11.97 16.68 19.58
CA MET A 122 -13.27 17.11 20.12
C MET A 122 -14.31 15.99 20.06
N GLU A 123 -14.36 15.24 18.95
CA GLU A 123 -15.30 14.12 18.79
C GLU A 123 -15.07 13.04 19.86
N LEU A 124 -13.80 12.64 20.08
CA LEU A 124 -13.47 11.70 21.15
C LEU A 124 -13.83 12.25 22.53
N ARG A 125 -13.49 13.50 22.81
CA ARG A 125 -13.77 14.13 24.11
C ARG A 125 -15.25 14.21 24.44
N ASN A 126 -16.11 14.34 23.42
CA ASN A 126 -17.55 14.30 23.58
C ASN A 126 -18.03 12.88 23.87
N GLU A 127 -17.48 11.88 23.18
CA GLU A 127 -17.79 10.47 23.45
C GLU A 127 -17.39 10.06 24.86
N LEU A 128 -16.34 10.61 25.44
CA LEU A 128 -15.87 10.26 26.79
C LEU A 128 -16.71 10.88 27.93
N ILE A 129 -17.69 11.73 27.63
CA ILE A 129 -18.57 12.34 28.65
C ILE A 129 -19.37 11.25 29.39
N GLY A 130 -19.42 11.36 30.71
CA GLY A 130 -20.20 10.47 31.58
C GLY A 130 -19.56 9.11 31.84
N LEU A 131 -18.31 8.89 31.44
CA LEU A 131 -17.51 7.77 31.94
C LEU A 131 -16.99 8.11 33.34
N GLU A 132 -17.16 7.18 34.28
CA GLU A 132 -16.87 7.38 35.70
C GLU A 132 -15.40 7.75 35.98
N ASN A 133 -14.47 7.21 35.18
CA ASN A 133 -13.03 7.41 35.34
C ASN A 133 -12.48 8.60 34.53
N TYR A 134 -13.34 9.48 33.99
CA TYR A 134 -12.92 10.61 33.17
C TYR A 134 -13.35 11.94 33.79
N ASP A 135 -12.45 12.53 34.58
CA ASP A 135 -12.58 13.93 34.96
C ASP A 135 -12.37 14.87 33.75
N GLU A 136 -12.71 16.15 33.93
CA GLU A 136 -12.66 17.14 32.86
C GLU A 136 -11.23 17.36 32.32
N ASP A 137 -10.23 17.37 33.20
CA ASP A 137 -8.83 17.60 32.85
C ASP A 137 -8.24 16.44 32.03
N PHE A 138 -8.47 15.20 32.46
CA PHE A 138 -8.01 14.01 31.77
C PHE A 138 -8.69 13.86 30.41
N ARG A 139 -10.01 14.10 30.37
CA ARG A 139 -10.77 14.11 29.12
C ARG A 139 -10.21 15.14 28.14
N ASN A 140 -9.98 16.38 28.57
CA ASN A 140 -9.46 17.45 27.73
C ASN A 140 -8.03 17.21 27.20
N LYS A 141 -7.21 16.46 27.94
CA LYS A 141 -5.86 16.06 27.50
C LYS A 141 -5.86 14.80 26.62
N THR A 142 -6.95 14.05 26.58
CA THR A 142 -7.05 12.82 25.80
C THR A 142 -7.09 13.12 24.30
N MET A 143 -6.31 12.35 23.55
CA MET A 143 -6.19 12.44 22.09
C MET A 143 -6.64 11.13 21.42
N PRO A 144 -7.16 11.19 20.18
CA PRO A 144 -7.46 9.99 19.42
C PRO A 144 -6.20 9.19 19.07
N ILE A 145 -6.39 7.92 18.76
CA ILE A 145 -5.29 7.03 18.38
C ILE A 145 -4.82 7.38 16.98
N PHE A 146 -3.57 7.80 16.87
CA PHE A 146 -2.88 7.94 15.60
C PHE A 146 -2.06 6.69 15.31
N VAL A 147 -2.31 6.06 14.15
CA VAL A 147 -1.61 4.83 13.77
C VAL A 147 -0.27 5.16 13.13
N SER A 148 0.82 4.86 13.85
CA SER A 148 2.18 5.00 13.33
C SER A 148 2.51 3.92 12.29
N ARG A 149 3.19 4.29 11.21
CA ARG A 149 3.71 3.33 10.21
C ARG A 149 5.22 3.48 10.08
N MET A 150 5.92 2.34 10.10
CA MET A 150 7.37 2.33 9.92
C MET A 150 7.76 2.83 8.51
N PRO A 151 8.58 3.89 8.40
CA PRO A 151 9.05 4.40 7.13
C PRO A 151 10.01 3.42 6.44
N LYS A 152 9.87 3.25 5.13
CA LYS A 152 10.72 2.34 4.32
C LYS A 152 11.77 3.14 3.56
N ARG A 153 12.88 3.45 4.25
CA ARG A 153 13.97 4.28 3.70
C ARG A 153 15.15 3.47 3.12
N SER A 154 14.96 2.19 2.82
CA SER A 154 16.01 1.34 2.25
C SER A 154 16.30 1.71 0.80
N GLY A 155 17.58 1.71 0.41
CA GLY A 155 18.02 1.91 -0.98
C GLY A 155 18.08 0.62 -1.81
N LYS A 156 17.43 -0.46 -1.35
CA LYS A 156 17.46 -1.78 -2.00
C LYS A 156 16.18 -1.98 -2.79
N GLY A 157 16.30 -2.58 -3.98
CA GLY A 157 15.17 -2.93 -4.83
C GLY A 157 15.65 -3.43 -6.18
N ASN A 158 14.70 -3.81 -7.03
CA ASN A 158 14.99 -4.20 -8.39
C ASN A 158 15.43 -2.99 -9.22
N ILE A 159 16.54 -3.14 -9.93
CA ILE A 159 17.10 -2.09 -10.81
C ILE A 159 16.20 -1.82 -12.02
N ASN A 160 15.70 -2.89 -12.63
CA ASN A 160 14.83 -2.90 -13.80
C ASN A 160 13.78 -4.00 -13.69
N LYS A 161 12.74 -3.92 -14.53
CA LYS A 161 11.83 -5.05 -14.75
C LYS A 161 12.52 -6.15 -15.57
N GLU A 162 12.05 -7.38 -15.41
CA GLU A 162 12.64 -8.58 -16.05
C GLU A 162 12.48 -8.59 -17.57
N THR A 163 11.41 -7.98 -18.09
CA THR A 163 11.12 -7.97 -19.53
C THR A 163 12.09 -7.09 -20.30
N ILE A 164 12.86 -7.74 -21.19
CA ILE A 164 13.80 -7.09 -22.10
C ILE A 164 13.13 -6.82 -23.47
N ARG A 165 13.32 -5.61 -23.98
CA ARG A 165 12.78 -5.15 -25.27
C ARG A 165 13.89 -4.72 -26.22
N SER A 166 13.51 -4.60 -27.50
CA SER A 166 14.35 -4.02 -28.52
C SER A 166 14.79 -2.59 -28.14
N PRO A 167 16.08 -2.26 -28.30
CA PRO A 167 16.59 -0.90 -28.06
C PRO A 167 16.17 0.08 -29.16
N LYS A 168 15.67 -0.41 -30.29
CA LYS A 168 15.18 0.42 -31.40
C LYS A 168 13.73 0.82 -31.20
N ILE A 169 13.45 2.11 -31.38
CA ILE A 169 12.10 2.65 -31.52
C ILE A 169 11.61 2.34 -32.93
N VAL A 170 10.33 2.03 -33.07
CA VAL A 170 9.68 1.82 -34.38
C VAL A 170 9.25 3.18 -34.91
N GLU A 171 9.83 3.59 -36.03
CA GLU A 171 9.51 4.86 -36.69
C GLU A 171 8.10 4.84 -37.28
N GLY A 172 7.40 5.98 -37.19
CA GLY A 172 6.08 6.16 -37.80
C GLY A 172 4.95 5.31 -37.20
N TYR A 173 5.17 4.62 -36.07
CA TYR A 173 4.13 3.81 -35.46
C TYR A 173 3.03 4.70 -34.86
N VAL A 174 1.79 4.44 -35.26
CA VAL A 174 0.59 5.10 -34.75
C VAL A 174 -0.28 4.12 -33.99
N ASP A 175 -0.95 4.59 -32.94
CA ASP A 175 -1.95 3.79 -32.23
C ASP A 175 -3.25 3.65 -33.04
N SER A 176 -4.23 2.93 -32.49
CA SER A 176 -5.56 2.75 -33.11
C SER A 176 -6.35 4.05 -33.32
N LYS A 177 -5.85 5.18 -32.82
CA LYS A 177 -6.43 6.53 -32.99
C LYS A 177 -5.55 7.42 -33.89
N GLU A 178 -4.66 6.81 -34.68
CA GLU A 178 -3.73 7.49 -35.59
C GLU A 178 -2.76 8.46 -34.90
N LYS A 179 -2.53 8.30 -33.59
CA LYS A 179 -1.59 9.15 -32.85
C LYS A 179 -0.20 8.52 -32.86
N PRO A 180 0.87 9.29 -33.17
CA PRO A 180 2.23 8.82 -33.04
C PRO A 180 2.52 8.35 -31.61
N VAL A 181 2.98 7.11 -31.46
CA VAL A 181 3.34 6.55 -30.15
C VAL A 181 4.69 5.84 -30.24
N ILE A 182 5.46 5.91 -29.14
CA ILE A 182 6.73 5.20 -29.03
C ILE A 182 6.42 3.70 -28.89
N ALA A 183 6.81 2.92 -29.88
CA ALA A 183 6.72 1.47 -29.85
C ALA A 183 8.11 0.82 -29.89
N ARG A 184 8.27 -0.29 -29.17
CA ARG A 184 9.47 -1.14 -29.22
C ARG A 184 9.03 -2.59 -29.43
N LYS A 185 9.88 -3.37 -30.11
CA LYS A 185 9.59 -4.79 -30.34
C LYS A 185 9.92 -5.61 -29.09
N GLN A 186 8.95 -6.37 -28.59
CA GLN A 186 9.13 -7.41 -27.56
C GLN A 186 8.90 -8.78 -28.18
N ARG A 187 9.67 -9.81 -27.78
CA ARG A 187 9.40 -11.19 -28.20
C ARG A 187 8.48 -11.86 -27.18
N ILE A 188 7.37 -12.42 -27.64
CA ILE A 188 6.35 -13.07 -26.82
C ILE A 188 6.12 -14.49 -27.36
N ARG A 189 5.96 -15.45 -26.46
CA ARG A 189 5.65 -16.85 -26.82
C ARG A 189 4.23 -16.93 -27.39
N LEU A 190 4.01 -17.83 -28.34
CA LEU A 190 2.68 -18.00 -28.95
C LEU A 190 1.61 -18.33 -27.90
N THR A 191 1.95 -19.10 -26.87
CA THR A 191 1.07 -19.45 -25.74
C THR A 191 0.55 -18.26 -24.93
N SER A 192 1.03 -17.04 -25.19
CA SER A 192 0.61 -15.82 -24.50
C SER A 192 0.15 -14.72 -25.47
N ILE A 193 -0.16 -15.07 -26.72
CA ILE A 193 -0.58 -14.13 -27.76
C ILE A 193 -2.04 -14.38 -28.13
N ASP A 194 -2.91 -13.47 -27.73
CA ASP A 194 -4.30 -13.39 -28.17
C ASP A 194 -4.42 -12.65 -29.52
N LEU A 195 -5.63 -12.62 -30.11
CA LEU A 195 -5.89 -11.96 -31.39
C LEU A 195 -5.53 -10.46 -31.35
N LYS A 196 -5.75 -9.79 -30.22
CA LYS A 196 -5.41 -8.38 -30.04
C LYS A 196 -3.89 -8.16 -30.11
N THR A 197 -3.14 -8.97 -29.39
CA THR A 197 -1.67 -8.92 -29.35
C THR A 197 -1.07 -9.33 -30.70
N LEU A 198 -1.71 -10.28 -31.40
CA LEU A 198 -1.33 -10.68 -32.75
C LEU A 198 -1.49 -9.54 -33.75
N TYR A 199 -2.58 -8.76 -33.66
CA TYR A 199 -2.81 -7.58 -34.50
C TYR A 199 -1.66 -6.57 -34.38
N ASP A 200 -1.14 -6.37 -33.17
CA ASP A 200 0.00 -5.51 -32.87
C ASP A 200 1.37 -6.16 -33.20
N SER A 201 1.39 -7.23 -34.01
CA SER A 201 2.63 -7.88 -34.42
C SER A 201 3.16 -7.36 -35.76
N PRO A 202 4.48 -7.12 -35.89
CA PRO A 202 5.11 -6.91 -37.19
C PRO A 202 4.90 -8.05 -38.18
N VAL A 203 4.53 -9.26 -37.72
CA VAL A 203 4.26 -10.41 -38.61
C VAL A 203 3.11 -10.11 -39.57
N ARG A 204 2.15 -9.27 -39.18
CA ARG A 204 1.05 -8.83 -40.06
C ARG A 204 1.55 -8.15 -41.33
N GLU A 205 2.61 -7.35 -41.20
CA GLU A 205 3.23 -6.63 -42.33
C GLU A 205 4.32 -7.46 -43.02
N THR A 206 5.11 -8.19 -42.23
CA THR A 206 6.34 -8.84 -42.71
C THR A 206 6.15 -10.27 -43.21
N ASP A 207 5.12 -10.97 -42.71
CA ASP A 207 4.77 -12.34 -43.09
C ASP A 207 3.25 -12.57 -42.99
N PRO A 208 2.46 -12.01 -43.94
CA PRO A 208 1.00 -12.07 -43.90
C PRO A 208 0.45 -13.51 -43.90
N ALA A 209 1.16 -14.45 -44.54
CA ALA A 209 0.77 -15.85 -44.55
C ALA A 209 0.87 -16.48 -43.15
N LEU A 210 1.97 -16.21 -42.43
CA LEU A 210 2.09 -16.65 -41.04
C LEU A 210 1.05 -15.98 -40.14
N TYR A 211 0.75 -14.70 -40.37
CA TYR A 211 -0.27 -13.98 -39.62
C TYR A 211 -1.65 -14.64 -39.74
N GLU A 212 -2.10 -14.97 -40.95
CA GLU A 212 -3.40 -15.61 -41.15
C GLU A 212 -3.44 -17.04 -40.56
N ILE A 213 -2.35 -17.80 -40.62
CA ILE A 213 -2.24 -19.11 -39.95
C ILE A 213 -2.43 -18.96 -38.44
N LEU A 214 -1.74 -18.00 -37.81
CA LEU A 214 -1.85 -17.76 -36.37
C LEU A 214 -3.25 -17.28 -35.97
N LYS A 215 -3.85 -16.40 -36.78
CA LYS A 215 -5.20 -15.87 -36.57
C LYS A 215 -6.26 -16.97 -36.69
N ALA A 216 -6.17 -17.81 -37.73
CA ALA A 216 -7.08 -18.93 -37.92
C ALA A 216 -7.01 -19.93 -36.74
N ARG A 217 -5.79 -20.28 -36.31
CA ARG A 217 -5.59 -21.18 -35.17
C ARG A 217 -6.10 -20.57 -33.86
N LEU A 218 -5.92 -19.26 -33.64
CA LEU A 218 -6.52 -18.61 -32.46
C LEU A 218 -8.06 -18.66 -32.49
N ASN A 219 -8.67 -18.40 -33.64
CA ASN A 219 -10.13 -18.47 -33.80
C ASN A 219 -10.68 -19.89 -33.53
N GLU A 220 -10.00 -20.92 -34.03
CA GLU A 220 -10.39 -22.33 -33.83
C GLU A 220 -10.44 -22.71 -32.34
N PHE A 221 -9.51 -22.18 -31.55
CA PHE A 221 -9.41 -22.46 -30.10
C PHE A 221 -10.11 -21.39 -29.23
N GLY A 222 -10.96 -20.54 -29.82
CA GLY A 222 -11.73 -19.52 -29.10
C GLY A 222 -10.87 -18.45 -28.43
N ASP A 223 -9.81 -18.01 -29.10
CA ASP A 223 -8.82 -17.03 -28.64
C ASP A 223 -8.18 -17.39 -27.29
N LYS A 224 -7.90 -18.70 -27.10
CA LYS A 224 -7.19 -19.24 -25.92
C LYS A 224 -5.77 -19.68 -26.32
N PRO A 225 -4.75 -18.82 -26.19
CA PRO A 225 -3.43 -19.06 -26.78
C PRO A 225 -2.72 -20.29 -26.21
N GLU A 226 -2.91 -20.57 -24.92
CA GLU A 226 -2.35 -21.78 -24.28
C GLU A 226 -2.92 -23.07 -24.90
N LYS A 227 -4.20 -23.08 -25.27
CA LYS A 227 -4.81 -24.24 -25.96
C LYS A 227 -4.39 -24.30 -27.43
N ALA A 228 -4.33 -23.14 -28.09
CA ALA A 228 -3.99 -23.02 -29.51
C ALA A 228 -2.54 -23.42 -29.80
N PHE A 229 -1.61 -23.16 -28.87
CA PHE A 229 -0.17 -23.28 -29.12
C PHE A 229 0.62 -24.06 -28.05
N GLY A 230 -0.05 -24.57 -27.02
CA GLY A 230 0.59 -25.27 -25.90
C GLY A 230 0.92 -26.74 -26.17
N ASP A 231 0.25 -27.37 -27.15
CA ASP A 231 0.49 -28.76 -27.51
C ASP A 231 1.77 -28.93 -28.35
N PRO A 232 2.82 -29.59 -27.82
CA PRO A 232 4.07 -29.80 -28.55
C PRO A 232 3.92 -30.72 -29.78
N SER A 233 2.86 -31.54 -29.83
CA SER A 233 2.59 -32.45 -30.95
C SER A 233 1.98 -31.75 -32.17
N ASN A 234 1.43 -30.54 -31.98
CA ASN A 234 0.86 -29.72 -33.04
C ASN A 234 1.54 -28.33 -33.15
N PRO A 235 2.85 -28.28 -33.48
CA PRO A 235 3.56 -27.01 -33.60
C PRO A 235 3.09 -26.20 -34.81
N VAL A 236 3.23 -24.87 -34.73
CA VAL A 236 3.04 -23.98 -35.88
C VAL A 236 4.32 -23.94 -36.68
N TYR A 237 4.22 -24.19 -37.98
CA TYR A 237 5.34 -24.08 -38.91
C TYR A 237 5.26 -22.79 -39.73
N LYS A 238 6.43 -22.24 -40.07
CA LYS A 238 6.48 -21.10 -40.98
C LYS A 238 6.05 -21.53 -42.39
N PRO A 239 5.18 -20.79 -43.08
CA PRO A 239 4.82 -21.09 -44.46
C PRO A 239 6.04 -20.97 -45.37
N THR A 240 6.18 -21.90 -46.32
CA THR A 240 7.22 -21.85 -47.36
C THR A 240 6.56 -21.78 -48.73
N LYS A 241 7.23 -21.15 -49.72
CA LYS A 241 6.71 -21.04 -51.09
C LYS A 241 6.46 -22.40 -51.76
N ASN A 242 7.21 -23.42 -51.34
CA ASN A 242 7.17 -24.75 -51.94
C ASN A 242 6.21 -25.72 -51.21
N GLY A 243 5.41 -25.23 -50.24
CA GLY A 243 4.47 -26.06 -49.47
C GLY A 243 5.12 -26.97 -48.41
N SER A 244 6.46 -27.03 -48.36
CA SER A 244 7.20 -27.74 -47.31
C SER A 244 7.02 -27.10 -45.92
N GLN A 245 7.13 -27.90 -44.86
CA GLN A 245 7.13 -27.39 -43.49
C GLN A 245 8.40 -26.56 -43.24
N GLY A 246 8.24 -25.27 -42.97
CA GLY A 246 9.34 -24.39 -42.57
C GLY A 246 9.75 -24.61 -41.12
N ASN A 247 10.50 -23.66 -40.56
CA ASN A 247 10.90 -23.72 -39.14
C ASN A 247 9.70 -23.60 -38.19
N ILE A 248 9.79 -24.28 -37.03
CA ILE A 248 8.79 -24.15 -35.96
C ILE A 248 8.80 -22.73 -35.39
N VAL A 249 7.61 -22.13 -35.32
CA VAL A 249 7.38 -20.82 -34.72
C VAL A 249 6.96 -21.02 -33.26
N ARG A 250 7.82 -20.64 -32.32
CA ARG A 250 7.52 -20.68 -30.87
C ARG A 250 7.14 -19.32 -30.28
N SER A 251 7.53 -18.26 -30.96
CA SER A 251 7.38 -16.88 -30.49
C SER A 251 7.44 -15.93 -31.68
N ILE A 252 6.70 -14.83 -31.59
CA ILE A 252 6.78 -13.72 -32.55
C ILE A 252 7.17 -12.43 -31.82
N LYS A 253 7.52 -11.40 -32.59
CA LYS A 253 7.69 -10.05 -32.04
C LYS A 253 6.33 -9.36 -32.00
N VAL A 254 6.15 -8.47 -31.05
CA VAL A 254 4.95 -7.62 -30.89
C VAL A 254 5.41 -6.20 -30.60
N TYR A 255 4.68 -5.21 -31.09
CA TYR A 255 4.88 -3.81 -30.76
C TYR A 255 4.35 -3.52 -29.35
N ASP A 256 5.23 -3.22 -28.40
CA ASP A 256 4.86 -2.76 -27.06
C ASP A 256 4.88 -1.23 -27.04
N THR A 257 3.72 -0.59 -26.86
CA THR A 257 3.56 0.87 -26.76
C THR A 257 3.46 1.34 -25.31
N LEU A 258 2.87 0.52 -24.45
CA LEU A 258 2.57 0.85 -23.05
C LEU A 258 3.85 0.98 -22.22
N ASN A 259 4.80 0.08 -22.46
CA ASN A 259 6.03 -0.01 -21.67
C ASN A 259 7.25 0.50 -22.44
N SER A 260 7.06 1.34 -23.45
CA SER A 260 8.17 1.86 -24.27
C SER A 260 8.58 3.28 -23.94
N LYS A 261 7.79 3.99 -23.11
CA LYS A 261 7.99 5.41 -22.78
C LYS A 261 9.00 5.66 -21.66
N SER A 262 9.10 4.77 -20.67
CA SER A 262 9.93 4.98 -19.48
C SER A 262 10.81 3.77 -19.20
N GLY A 263 12.12 3.97 -19.17
CA GLY A 263 13.12 2.92 -19.02
C GLY A 263 14.50 3.38 -19.47
N PHE A 264 15.44 2.46 -19.51
CA PHE A 264 16.82 2.74 -19.89
C PHE A 264 17.43 1.59 -20.70
N LEU A 265 18.51 1.93 -21.41
CA LEU A 265 19.26 0.98 -22.21
C LEU A 265 20.27 0.21 -21.35
N ILE A 266 20.35 -1.09 -21.58
CA ILE A 266 21.32 -2.00 -20.97
C ILE A 266 22.17 -2.67 -22.05
N ASN A 267 23.18 -3.43 -21.62
CA ASN A 267 24.05 -4.21 -22.51
C ASN A 267 24.65 -3.35 -23.65
N LYS A 268 25.27 -2.22 -23.28
CA LYS A 268 25.89 -1.27 -24.24
C LYS A 268 24.92 -0.82 -25.35
N GLY A 269 23.67 -0.50 -24.98
CA GLY A 269 22.66 -0.03 -25.93
C GLY A 269 21.94 -1.12 -26.73
N LYS A 270 22.16 -2.40 -26.43
CA LYS A 270 21.59 -3.53 -27.19
C LYS A 270 20.23 -3.99 -26.69
N ALA A 271 19.77 -3.50 -25.55
CA ALA A 271 18.49 -3.89 -24.95
C ALA A 271 17.87 -2.72 -24.18
N PHE A 272 16.55 -2.67 -24.12
CA PHE A 272 15.78 -1.69 -23.34
C PHE A 272 14.98 -2.40 -22.25
N VAL A 273 14.97 -1.83 -21.04
CA VAL A 273 14.22 -2.33 -19.89
C VAL A 273 13.48 -1.20 -19.20
N ASN A 274 12.32 -1.49 -18.61
CA ASN A 274 11.64 -0.51 -17.76
C ASN A 274 12.32 -0.36 -16.41
N ASN A 275 12.10 0.79 -15.80
CA ASN A 275 12.54 1.05 -14.43
C ASN A 275 11.98 0.01 -13.45
N GLY A 276 12.82 -0.42 -12.52
CA GLY A 276 12.42 -1.32 -11.44
C GLY A 276 11.70 -0.56 -10.32
N ASP A 277 12.19 -0.72 -9.10
CA ASP A 277 11.53 -0.15 -7.92
C ASP A 277 11.91 1.33 -7.73
N THR A 278 10.93 2.13 -7.30
CA THR A 278 11.15 3.51 -6.86
C THR A 278 11.55 3.50 -5.38
N ILE A 279 12.67 4.13 -5.05
CA ILE A 279 13.16 4.24 -3.67
C ILE A 279 12.47 5.38 -2.93
N ARG A 280 12.37 6.55 -3.59
CA ARG A 280 11.79 7.77 -3.02
C ARG A 280 11.30 8.71 -4.10
N LEU A 281 10.55 9.72 -3.69
CA LEU A 281 10.16 10.86 -4.52
C LEU A 281 10.91 12.10 -4.02
N ASP A 282 11.78 12.66 -4.84
CA ASP A 282 12.41 13.94 -4.52
C ASP A 282 11.44 15.08 -4.88
N VAL A 283 11.23 15.99 -3.92
CA VAL A 283 10.30 17.13 -4.03
C VAL A 283 11.11 18.40 -4.22
N PHE A 284 10.77 19.15 -5.26
CA PHE A 284 11.44 20.40 -5.65
C PHE A 284 10.44 21.55 -5.67
N LYS A 285 10.95 22.77 -5.48
CA LYS A 285 10.23 24.01 -5.76
C LYS A 285 10.91 24.79 -6.88
N ARG A 286 10.12 25.44 -7.72
CA ARG A 286 10.58 26.40 -8.73
C ARG A 286 9.60 27.57 -8.80
N LYS A 287 10.11 28.79 -8.96
CA LYS A 287 9.25 29.97 -9.18
C LYS A 287 8.67 29.92 -10.60
N ASN A 288 7.37 30.16 -10.73
CA ASN A 288 6.74 30.36 -12.02
C ASN A 288 7.01 31.78 -12.55
N TYR A 289 6.50 32.10 -13.74
CA TYR A 289 6.67 33.43 -14.38
C TYR A 289 6.04 34.59 -13.58
N LYS A 290 5.15 34.31 -12.62
CA LYS A 290 4.56 35.29 -11.70
C LYS A 290 5.35 35.45 -10.40
N GLY A 291 6.44 34.68 -10.23
CA GLY A 291 7.24 34.67 -9.01
C GLY A 291 6.68 33.79 -7.88
N GLU A 292 5.60 33.05 -8.12
CA GLU A 292 4.99 32.14 -7.14
C GLU A 292 5.71 30.78 -7.17
N PHE A 293 5.87 30.15 -6.00
CA PHE A 293 6.49 28.83 -5.92
C PHE A 293 5.50 27.72 -6.27
N GLU A 294 5.94 26.82 -7.16
CA GLU A 294 5.23 25.60 -7.52
C GLU A 294 6.07 24.36 -7.20
N TYR A 295 5.39 23.24 -6.96
CA TYR A 295 6.03 21.96 -6.64
C TYR A 295 6.25 21.09 -7.88
N TYR A 296 7.41 20.46 -7.93
CA TYR A 296 7.84 19.54 -8.98
C TYR A 296 8.46 18.29 -8.36
N PHE A 297 8.42 17.19 -9.09
CA PHE A 297 8.72 15.88 -8.53
C PHE A 297 9.69 15.10 -9.40
N SER A 298 10.54 14.29 -8.78
CA SER A 298 11.40 13.34 -9.46
C SER A 298 11.36 11.98 -8.74
N PRO A 299 10.79 10.93 -9.35
CA PRO A 299 10.86 9.59 -8.80
C PRO A 299 12.28 9.04 -8.94
N ILE A 300 12.90 8.69 -7.81
CA ILE A 300 14.26 8.14 -7.79
C ILE A 300 14.17 6.62 -7.79
N TYR A 301 14.50 6.03 -8.93
CA TYR A 301 14.63 4.59 -9.09
C TYR A 301 15.99 4.09 -8.59
N VAL A 302 16.11 2.78 -8.34
CA VAL A 302 17.36 2.16 -7.85
C VAL A 302 18.57 2.50 -8.73
N HIS A 303 18.42 2.45 -10.06
CA HIS A 303 19.51 2.78 -10.99
C HIS A 303 19.90 4.27 -11.01
N LEU A 304 19.09 5.14 -10.39
CA LEU A 304 19.34 6.58 -10.29
C LEU A 304 19.94 7.00 -8.95
N LEU A 305 20.21 6.08 -8.01
CA LEU A 305 20.70 6.43 -6.67
C LEU A 305 21.99 7.25 -6.68
N ASN A 306 22.86 7.01 -7.65
CA ASN A 306 24.14 7.71 -7.81
C ASN A 306 24.11 8.73 -8.97
N ALA A 307 22.94 9.02 -9.53
CA ALA A 307 22.83 9.98 -10.62
C ALA A 307 23.09 11.40 -10.12
N LYS A 308 23.94 12.16 -10.83
CA LYS A 308 24.26 13.56 -10.48
C LYS A 308 23.10 14.52 -10.74
N LYS A 309 22.24 14.19 -11.71
CA LYS A 309 21.05 14.96 -12.07
C LYS A 309 19.90 14.00 -12.31
N VAL A 310 18.70 14.44 -11.95
CA VAL A 310 17.47 13.64 -12.03
C VAL A 310 16.41 14.39 -12.82
N GLU A 311 15.56 13.67 -13.52
CA GLU A 311 14.54 14.24 -14.41
C GLU A 311 13.29 14.64 -13.62
N ILE A 312 12.72 15.82 -13.92
CA ILE A 312 11.41 16.20 -13.40
C ILE A 312 10.32 15.45 -14.18
N LEU A 313 9.48 14.71 -13.46
CA LEU A 313 8.40 13.92 -14.02
C LEU A 313 7.06 14.26 -13.34
N PRO A 314 5.94 14.38 -14.10
CA PRO A 314 5.90 14.45 -15.56
C PRO A 314 6.68 15.66 -16.08
N THR A 315 7.24 15.54 -17.27
CA THR A 315 7.99 16.63 -17.91
C THR A 315 7.09 17.86 -18.03
N PRO A 316 7.43 18.99 -17.39
CA PRO A 316 6.58 20.18 -17.43
C PRO A 316 6.46 20.74 -18.84
N ASN A 317 5.23 20.94 -19.32
CA ASN A 317 4.97 21.48 -20.66
C ASN A 317 4.57 22.96 -20.65
N GLY A 318 4.28 23.54 -19.49
CA GLY A 318 3.70 24.89 -19.38
C GLY A 318 2.22 24.95 -19.80
N ARG A 319 1.45 25.80 -19.12
CA ARG A 319 0.01 26.04 -19.34
C ARG A 319 -0.22 27.28 -20.20
N SER A 320 0.66 28.29 -20.12
CA SER A 320 0.62 29.51 -20.94
C SER A 320 1.72 29.52 -22.01
N ALA A 321 1.63 30.43 -22.99
CA ALA A 321 2.68 30.63 -23.99
C ALA A 321 4.02 31.01 -23.34
N THR A 322 3.99 31.85 -22.30
CA THR A 322 5.17 32.26 -21.55
C THR A 322 5.80 31.10 -20.78
N GLU A 323 5.00 30.28 -20.09
CA GLU A 323 5.52 29.10 -19.39
C GLU A 323 6.08 28.06 -20.35
N LYS A 324 5.43 27.85 -21.51
CA LYS A 324 5.94 26.98 -22.57
C LYS A 324 7.33 27.44 -23.03
N ALA A 325 7.48 28.73 -23.30
CA ALA A 325 8.75 29.30 -23.70
C ALA A 325 9.83 29.15 -22.62
N ASP A 326 9.48 29.34 -21.35
CA ASP A 326 10.39 29.15 -20.22
C ASP A 326 10.86 27.69 -20.09
N PHE A 327 9.94 26.72 -20.06
CA PHE A 327 10.32 25.31 -19.97
C PHE A 327 11.09 24.82 -21.18
N ASN A 328 10.77 25.32 -22.38
CA ASN A 328 11.49 24.93 -23.60
C ASN A 328 12.96 25.33 -23.59
N LYS A 329 13.35 26.39 -22.85
CA LYS A 329 14.77 26.75 -22.67
C LYS A 329 15.54 25.71 -21.84
N ASN A 330 14.85 25.01 -20.94
CA ASN A 330 15.45 24.03 -20.04
C ASN A 330 15.33 22.59 -20.56
N ARG A 331 14.78 22.40 -21.77
CA ARG A 331 14.68 21.09 -22.41
C ARG A 331 15.99 20.71 -23.05
N ASP A 332 16.41 19.47 -22.83
CA ASP A 332 17.50 18.88 -23.60
C ASP A 332 17.03 18.43 -25.01
N GLU A 333 17.96 17.90 -25.80
CA GLU A 333 17.71 17.33 -27.13
C GLU A 333 16.66 16.21 -27.15
N ASN A 334 16.43 15.55 -26.01
CA ASN A 334 15.47 14.47 -25.82
C ASN A 334 14.14 14.98 -25.21
N GLY A 335 13.99 16.30 -25.07
CA GLY A 335 12.80 16.96 -24.53
C GLY A 335 12.67 16.88 -23.00
N LYS A 336 13.71 16.44 -22.28
CA LYS A 336 13.71 16.25 -20.83
C LYS A 336 14.12 17.50 -20.09
N ILE A 337 13.63 17.64 -18.85
CA ILE A 337 13.98 18.75 -17.95
C ILE A 337 14.59 18.16 -16.68
N PHE A 338 15.81 18.56 -16.36
CA PHE A 338 16.53 18.07 -15.18
C PHE A 338 16.34 19.02 -14.00
N ALA A 339 16.22 18.43 -12.81
CA ALA A 339 16.12 19.11 -11.53
C ALA A 339 17.48 19.65 -11.09
N THR A 340 17.89 20.79 -11.65
CA THR A 340 19.14 21.48 -11.31
C THR A 340 18.85 22.90 -10.83
N GLU A 341 19.76 23.47 -10.05
CA GLU A 341 19.69 24.86 -9.60
C GLU A 341 19.78 25.83 -10.79
N GLU A 342 20.57 25.50 -11.82
CA GLU A 342 20.64 26.24 -13.09
C GLU A 342 19.27 26.37 -13.77
N ASN A 343 18.47 25.29 -13.71
CA ASN A 343 17.10 25.28 -14.22
C ASN A 343 16.09 25.88 -13.21
N GLY A 344 16.55 26.37 -12.05
CA GLY A 344 15.73 27.00 -11.01
C GLY A 344 15.00 26.05 -10.08
N PHE A 345 15.33 24.74 -10.08
CA PHE A 345 14.72 23.76 -9.19
C PHE A 345 15.51 23.62 -7.89
N VAL A 346 14.86 23.94 -6.77
CA VAL A 346 15.45 23.84 -5.42
C VAL A 346 14.82 22.67 -4.69
N LYS A 347 15.63 21.67 -4.32
CA LYS A 347 15.15 20.49 -3.57
C LYS A 347 14.67 20.91 -2.19
N GLN A 348 13.52 20.39 -1.77
CA GLN A 348 12.94 20.64 -0.45
C GLN A 348 13.23 19.46 0.50
N PHE A 349 12.79 18.26 0.11
CA PHE A 349 12.97 17.02 0.87
C PHE A 349 12.76 15.81 -0.06
N SER A 350 12.83 14.61 0.51
CA SER A 350 12.54 13.36 -0.19
C SER A 350 11.46 12.59 0.57
N LEU A 351 10.47 12.05 -0.15
CA LEU A 351 9.43 11.20 0.40
C LEU A 351 9.73 9.73 0.13
N TYR A 352 9.86 8.96 1.20
CA TYR A 352 9.98 7.52 1.17
C TYR A 352 8.63 6.87 1.46
N PRO A 353 8.40 5.61 1.01
CA PRO A 353 7.17 4.91 1.34
C PRO A 353 6.94 4.88 2.86
N ASN A 354 5.70 5.18 3.28
CA ASN A 354 5.30 5.38 4.68
C ASN A 354 5.89 6.62 5.40
N ASP A 355 6.48 7.59 4.71
CA ASP A 355 6.65 8.93 5.30
C ASP A 355 5.29 9.64 5.35
N TYR A 356 5.01 10.37 6.43
CA TYR A 356 3.73 11.09 6.58
C TYR A 356 3.84 12.52 6.06
N VAL A 357 2.83 12.97 5.33
CA VAL A 357 2.76 14.34 4.81
C VAL A 357 1.37 14.92 4.98
N ARG A 358 1.34 16.24 5.16
CA ARG A 358 0.13 17.07 5.06
C ARG A 358 0.27 17.99 3.87
N ILE A 359 -0.65 17.88 2.93
CA ILE A 359 -0.66 18.62 1.68
C ILE A 359 -1.81 19.61 1.71
N TYR A 360 -1.48 20.89 1.58
CA TYR A 360 -2.44 21.96 1.40
C TYR A 360 -2.68 22.13 -0.10
N ALA A 361 -3.92 21.93 -0.54
CA ALA A 361 -4.32 21.99 -1.93
C ALA A 361 -5.56 22.86 -2.10
N LYS A 362 -5.34 24.12 -2.50
CA LYS A 362 -6.39 25.15 -2.60
C LYS A 362 -7.18 25.27 -1.27
N ASN A 363 -8.42 24.78 -1.23
CA ASN A 363 -9.33 24.90 -0.09
C ASN A 363 -9.46 23.58 0.70
N LYS A 364 -8.56 22.62 0.49
CA LYS A 364 -8.60 21.32 1.17
C LYS A 364 -7.22 20.96 1.72
N ILE A 365 -7.22 20.31 2.87
CA ILE A 365 -6.05 19.66 3.46
C ILE A 365 -6.21 18.17 3.19
N ILE A 366 -5.14 17.55 2.68
CA ILE A 366 -5.09 16.12 2.39
C ILE A 366 -3.82 15.58 3.04
N GLU A 367 -3.94 14.62 3.93
CA GLU A 367 -2.82 14.08 4.67
C GLU A 367 -2.83 12.56 4.72
N GLY A 368 -1.65 11.98 4.95
CA GLY A 368 -1.48 10.54 5.01
C GLY A 368 -0.06 10.09 4.77
N TYR A 369 0.12 8.78 4.82
CA TYR A 369 1.37 8.12 4.52
C TYR A 369 1.59 8.00 3.01
N TYR A 370 2.77 8.37 2.54
CA TYR A 370 3.14 8.28 1.13
C TYR A 370 3.16 6.83 0.64
N VAL A 371 2.37 6.55 -0.41
CA VAL A 371 2.25 5.22 -1.05
C VAL A 371 3.06 5.14 -2.34
N GLY A 372 3.01 6.20 -3.15
CA GLY A 372 3.63 6.20 -4.47
C GLY A 372 3.28 7.44 -5.29
N TYR A 373 3.84 7.51 -6.49
CA TYR A 373 3.72 8.63 -7.40
C TYR A 373 3.31 8.15 -8.79
N ASP A 374 2.22 8.71 -9.31
CA ASP A 374 1.79 8.49 -10.68
C ASP A 374 2.49 9.51 -11.60
N ILE A 375 3.49 9.03 -12.35
CA ILE A 375 4.26 9.85 -13.29
C ILE A 375 3.42 10.41 -14.43
N ASN A 376 2.32 9.75 -14.82
CA ASN A 376 1.51 10.17 -15.96
C ASN A 376 0.60 11.33 -15.55
N GLY A 377 -0.03 11.21 -14.37
CA GLY A 377 -0.92 12.22 -13.82
C GLY A 377 -0.21 13.30 -13.00
N GLY A 378 1.04 13.09 -12.63
CA GLY A 378 1.77 13.92 -11.68
C GLY A 378 1.13 13.93 -10.29
N LYS A 379 0.64 12.78 -9.82
CA LYS A 379 -0.17 12.67 -8.60
C LYS A 379 0.55 11.92 -7.49
N ILE A 380 0.56 12.50 -6.29
CA ILE A 380 1.03 11.86 -5.06
C ILE A 380 -0.12 11.03 -4.50
N SER A 381 0.15 9.76 -4.18
CA SER A 381 -0.82 8.87 -3.55
C SER A 381 -0.55 8.75 -2.05
N LEU A 382 -1.57 9.03 -1.24
CA LEU A 382 -1.54 8.96 0.22
C LEU A 382 -2.54 7.94 0.75
N ILE A 383 -2.24 7.34 1.89
CA ILE A 383 -3.16 6.49 2.65
C ILE A 383 -3.35 7.06 4.05
N GLY A 384 -4.61 7.14 4.50
CA GLY A 384 -4.95 7.57 5.86
C GLY A 384 -4.25 6.71 6.93
N HIS A 385 -4.04 7.26 8.11
CA HIS A 385 -3.19 6.61 9.13
C HIS A 385 -3.75 5.24 9.53
N ASP A 386 -5.06 5.18 9.77
CA ASP A 386 -5.83 4.04 10.24
C ASP A 386 -6.18 3.00 9.16
N LYS A 387 -6.15 3.35 7.87
CA LYS A 387 -6.69 2.49 6.80
C LYS A 387 -5.95 1.16 6.62
N ALA A 388 -6.68 0.06 6.55
CA ALA A 388 -6.11 -1.28 6.45
C ALA A 388 -5.54 -1.60 5.06
N ASP A 389 -6.17 -1.10 3.99
CA ASP A 389 -5.79 -1.41 2.62
C ASP A 389 -5.56 -0.17 1.73
N LYS A 390 -5.00 -0.42 0.53
CA LYS A 390 -4.69 0.62 -0.46
C LYS A 390 -5.80 0.79 -1.52
N LYS A 391 -7.03 0.32 -1.27
CA LYS A 391 -8.14 0.46 -2.24
C LYS A 391 -8.61 1.92 -2.32
N ASN A 392 -8.69 2.58 -1.16
CA ASN A 392 -9.12 3.97 -1.03
C ASN A 392 -7.93 4.87 -0.69
N ILE A 393 -7.12 5.19 -1.71
CA ILE A 393 -5.99 6.13 -1.58
C ILE A 393 -6.36 7.50 -2.11
N ASP A 394 -5.96 8.54 -1.38
CA ASP A 394 -6.08 9.91 -1.85
C ASP A 394 -5.01 10.21 -2.88
N ARG A 395 -5.39 10.89 -3.96
CA ARG A 395 -4.48 11.25 -5.06
C ARG A 395 -4.45 12.76 -5.26
N VAL A 396 -3.35 13.39 -4.87
CA VAL A 396 -3.18 14.84 -4.95
C VAL A 396 -2.38 15.21 -6.19
N SER A 397 -2.94 16.06 -7.04
CA SER A 397 -2.24 16.57 -8.22
C SER A 397 -1.17 17.57 -7.81
N GLY A 398 0.07 17.38 -8.28
CA GLY A 398 1.18 18.28 -7.98
C GLY A 398 0.89 19.75 -8.29
N GLY A 399 0.17 20.00 -9.39
CA GLY A 399 -0.18 21.35 -9.84
C GLY A 399 -1.23 22.08 -9.00
N THR A 400 -1.84 21.43 -8.00
CA THR A 400 -2.82 22.05 -7.09
C THR A 400 -2.26 22.34 -5.71
N ILE A 401 -1.03 21.93 -5.43
CA ILE A 401 -0.40 22.01 -4.12
C ILE A 401 0.10 23.43 -3.86
N THR A 402 -0.28 23.99 -2.70
CA THR A 402 0.20 25.28 -2.21
C THR A 402 1.32 25.10 -1.18
N SER A 403 1.20 24.11 -0.29
CA SER A 403 2.29 23.71 0.61
C SER A 403 2.29 22.22 0.91
N ILE A 404 3.46 21.69 1.24
CA ILE A 404 3.64 20.34 1.75
C ILE A 404 4.42 20.42 3.04
N GLU A 405 3.87 19.85 4.09
CA GLU A 405 4.52 19.64 5.36
C GLU A 405 4.87 18.15 5.51
N HIS A 406 6.14 17.87 5.79
CA HIS A 406 6.64 16.52 6.02
C HIS A 406 6.80 16.28 7.51
N TYR A 407 6.28 15.16 7.99
CA TYR A 407 6.24 14.81 9.42
C TYR A 407 7.03 13.53 9.68
N ASP A 408 7.97 13.60 10.62
CA ASP A 408 8.62 12.43 11.20
C ASP A 408 7.80 11.92 12.38
N ILE A 409 6.83 11.05 12.10
CA ILE A 409 5.95 10.44 13.10
C ILE A 409 6.75 9.48 14.00
N SER A 410 6.56 9.60 15.32
CA SER A 410 7.20 8.74 16.32
C SER A 410 6.64 7.31 16.27
N VAL A 411 7.30 6.37 16.93
CA VAL A 411 6.82 4.97 17.00
C VAL A 411 5.44 4.87 17.68
N LEU A 412 5.15 5.76 18.63
CA LEU A 412 3.86 5.80 19.32
C LEU A 412 2.82 6.67 18.60
N GLY A 413 3.23 7.48 17.61
CA GLY A 413 2.35 8.43 16.92
C GLY A 413 1.93 9.64 17.76
N ASP A 414 2.52 9.80 18.95
CA ASP A 414 2.18 10.83 19.95
C ASP A 414 2.61 12.26 19.58
N ASN A 415 3.50 12.40 18.59
CA ASN A 415 3.94 13.70 18.08
C ASN A 415 3.10 14.21 16.91
N TYR A 416 2.07 13.48 16.50
CA TYR A 416 1.12 13.95 15.51
C TYR A 416 0.34 15.17 16.02
N ARG A 417 0.21 16.18 15.17
CA ARG A 417 -0.50 17.43 15.50
C ARG A 417 -1.90 17.41 14.90
N TRP A 418 -2.87 17.04 15.74
CA TRP A 418 -4.29 17.16 15.45
C TRP A 418 -4.67 18.60 15.11
N ILE A 419 -5.54 18.77 14.11
CA ILE A 419 -6.09 20.08 13.69
C ILE A 419 -7.45 20.29 14.35
#